data_AF-A0A496QJB0-F1
#
_entry.id   AF-A0A496QJB0-F1
#
_cell.length_a   1.000
_cell.length_b   1.000
_cell.length_c   1.000
_cell.angle_alpha   90.00
_cell.angle_beta   90.00
_cell.angle_gamma   90.00
#
_symmetry.space_group_name_H-M   'P 1'
#
loop_
_entity.id
_entity.type
_entity.pdbx_description
1 polymer ?
#
loop_
_entity_poly.entity_id
_entity_poly.type
_entity_poly.pdbx_seq_one_letter_code
_entity_poly.pdbx_strand_id
1 'polypeptide(L)' 'MAKTFNVAVAGATGAVGQTMIKVLEERSFPVGEIRLWI' A
#
# COMPACT_ATOMS: atom_id res chain seq x y z
N MET A 1 -10.24 -18.72 0.66
CA MET A 1 -10.00 -17.33 0.23
C MET A 1 -8.74 -16.81 0.92
N ALA A 2 -7.81 -16.21 0.19
CA ALA A 2 -6.68 -15.52 0.82
C ALA A 2 -7.20 -14.31 1.62
N LYS A 3 -6.66 -14.08 2.82
CA LYS A 3 -7.03 -12.93 3.65
C LYS A 3 -6.50 -11.66 3.00
N THR A 4 -7.37 -10.69 2.74
CA THR A 4 -7.00 -9.34 2.29
C THR A 4 -6.94 -8.36 3.45
N PHE A 5 -6.22 -7.25 3.24
CA PHE A 5 -6.03 -6.21 4.25
C PHE A 5 -6.36 -4.83 3.69
N ASN A 6 -6.98 -3.99 4.52
CA ASN A 6 -7.15 -2.58 4.23
C ASN A 6 -5.87 -1.84 4.68
N VAL A 7 -5.23 -1.14 3.75
CA VAL A 7 -3.92 -0.52 3.95
C VAL A 7 -4.04 0.99 3.79
N ALA A 8 -3.49 1.74 4.73
CA ALA A 8 -3.34 3.19 4.61
C ALA A 8 -1.85 3.53 4.53
N VAL A 9 -1.47 4.36 3.54
CA VAL A 9 -0.11 4.89 3.40
C VAL A 9 -0.16 6.38 3.73
N ALA A 10 0.44 6.78 4.85
CA ALA A 10 0.62 8.18 5.22
C ALA A 10 1.90 8.74 4.58
N GLY A 11 1.87 9.99 4.12
CA GLY A 11 2.96 10.54 3.32
C GLY A 11 3.08 9.87 1.95
N ALA A 12 1.96 9.47 1.34
CA ALA A 12 1.92 8.73 0.07
C ALA A 12 2.60 9.47 -1.10
N THR A 13 2.72 10.80 -1.02
CA THR A 13 3.40 11.65 -2.01
C THR A 13 4.91 11.73 -1.81
N GLY A 14 5.42 11.36 -0.64
CA GLY A 14 6.85 11.35 -0.34
C GLY A 14 7.57 10.14 -0.92
N ALA A 15 8.91 10.20 -0.98
CA ALA A 15 9.74 9.12 -1.53
C ALA A 15 9.49 7.75 -0.85
N VAL A 16 9.27 7.75 0.46
CA VAL A 16 8.97 6.53 1.24
C VAL A 16 7.57 6.00 0.91
N GLY A 17 6.57 6.88 0.82
CA GLY A 17 5.19 6.49 0.51
C GLY A 17 5.08 5.84 -0.86
N GLN A 18 5.71 6.45 -1.88
CA GLN A 18 5.78 5.87 -3.22
C GLN A 18 6.51 4.52 -3.24
N THR A 19 7.63 4.41 -2.51
CA THR A 19 8.36 3.14 -2.40
C THR A 19 7.50 2.06 -1.75
N MET A 20 6.73 2.39 -0.70
CA MET A 20 5.85 1.41 -0.07
C MET A 20 4.77 0.90 -1.02
N ILE A 21 4.16 1.78 -1.82
CA ILE A 21 3.16 1.36 -2.81
C ILE A 21 3.79 0.38 -3.81
N LYS A 22 4.99 0.68 -4.31
CA LYS A 22 5.73 -0.19 -5.23
C LYS A 22 6.06 -1.56 -4.61
N VAL A 23 6.50 -1.59 -3.36
CA VAL A 23 6.79 -2.84 -2.64
C VAL A 23 5.55 -3.69 -2.43
N LEU A 24 4.39 -3.07 -2.12
CA LEU A 24 3.13 -3.81 -1.97
C LEU A 24 2.74 -4.52 -3.27
N GLU A 25 2.91 -3.85 -4.41
CA GLU A 25 2.66 -4.41 -5.74
C GLU A 25 3.66 -5.52 -6.10
N GLU A 26 4.96 -5.26 -5.97
CA GLU A 26 6.03 -6.23 -6.28
C GLU A 26 5.90 -7.53 -5.47
N ARG A 27 5.42 -7.43 -4.23
CA ARG A 27 5.23 -8.57 -3.33
C ARG A 27 3.88 -9.26 -3.51
N SER A 28 3.04 -8.78 -4.44
CA SER A 28 1.64 -9.22 -4.58
C SER A 28 0.93 -9.25 -3.22
N PHE A 29 1.18 -8.23 -2.39
CA PHE A 29 0.62 -8.18 -1.05
C PHE A 29 -0.91 -8.13 -1.15
N PRO A 30 -1.65 -8.92 -0.34
CA PRO A 30 -3.09 -9.03 -0.50
C PRO A 30 -3.82 -7.79 0.04
N VAL A 31 -3.82 -6.72 -0.75
CA VAL A 31 -4.55 -5.48 -0.47
C VAL A 31 -6.00 -5.63 -0.91
N GLY A 32 -6.94 -5.35 -0.01
CA GLY A 32 -8.37 -5.25 -0.32
C GLY A 32 -8.76 -3.82 -0.69
N GLU A 33 -8.39 -2.87 0.16
CA GLU A 33 -8.61 -1.44 -0.04
C GLU A 33 -7.33 -0.67 0.31
N ILE A 34 -6.95 0.31 -0.52
CA ILE A 34 -5.82 1.18 -0.24
C ILE A 34 -6.28 2.63 -0.08
N ARG A 35 -5.79 3.30 0.97
CA ARG A 35 -6.02 4.73 1.23
C ARG A 35 -4.70 5.47 1.24
N LEU A 36 -4.60 6.52 0.42
CA LEU A 36 -3.40 7.33 0.31
C LEU A 36 -3.64 8.66 1.03
N TRP A 37 -2.82 8.93 2.04
CA TRP A 37 -2.87 10.15 2.84
C TRP A 37 -1.61 10.98 2.61
N ILE A 38 -1.76 12.29 2.60
CA ILE A 38 -0.63 13.24 2.60
C ILE A 38 0.02 13.25 3.98
#